data_AF-A0A2S7T4K3-F1
#
_entry.id   AF-A0A2S7T4K3-F1
#
_cell.length_a   1.000
_cell.length_b   1.000
_cell.length_c   1.000
_cell.angle_alpha   90.00
_cell.angle_beta   90.00
_cell.angle_gamma   90.00
#
_symmetry.space_group_name_H-M   'P 1'
#
loop_
_entity.id
_entity.type
_entity.pdbx_description
1 polymer ?
#
loop_
_entity_poly.entity_id
_entity_poly.type
_entity_poly.pdbx_seq_one_letter_code
_entity_poly.pdbx_strand_id
1 'polypeptide(L)'
;MIYRIRAASINKIIGSIASIKMRDDYAPELIRAVGRMKQRGKLDILPDLNGIEIRKRAKPNDIIICIPLSRSGILISQSLKQIVEGFKFPDEVQWVEATATHYDKSFKYHYFYNYESPEKDLIDWDRSKYVEVNHVGKPKSEVQYSISLEEIEHMRKNRKVRYDSPKSLYFKRSIPYDFFRLVYSTPGYFVSESLRTPLKKVIVRV
;
A
#
# COMPACT_ATOMS: atom_id res chain seq x y z
N MET A 1 16.86 4.82 -7.48
CA MET A 1 16.61 4.45 -6.06
C MET A 1 15.11 4.44 -5.80
N ILE A 2 14.62 3.53 -4.97
CA ILE A 2 13.18 3.43 -4.63
C ILE A 2 12.96 3.51 -3.13
N TYR A 3 11.81 4.06 -2.72
CA TYR A 3 11.50 4.36 -1.33
C TYR A 3 10.12 3.83 -0.96
N ARG A 4 10.05 3.05 0.10
CA ARG A 4 8.78 2.54 0.62
C ARG A 4 8.07 3.61 1.45
N ILE A 5 6.79 3.84 1.17
CA ILE A 5 5.90 4.63 2.01
C ILE A 5 5.59 3.82 3.27
N ARG A 6 5.80 4.41 4.46
CA ARG A 6 5.50 3.77 5.75
C ARG A 6 4.99 4.79 6.76
N ALA A 7 4.38 4.29 7.83
CA ALA A 7 4.19 5.10 9.03
C ALA A 7 5.54 5.58 9.57
N ALA A 8 5.52 6.78 10.17
CA ALA A 8 6.69 7.53 10.64
C ALA A 8 7.85 6.63 11.12
N SER A 9 8.94 6.62 10.36
CA SER A 9 10.25 6.06 10.72
C SER A 9 11.35 6.70 9.87
N ILE A 10 12.58 6.71 10.38
CA ILE A 10 13.75 7.38 9.79
C ILE A 10 13.94 6.96 8.32
N ASN A 11 14.19 7.95 7.44
CA ASN A 11 14.45 7.84 5.98
C ASN A 11 13.29 7.45 5.04
N LYS A 12 12.03 7.59 5.44
CA LYS A 12 10.86 7.17 4.63
C LYS A 12 9.87 8.32 4.36
N ILE A 13 9.05 8.16 3.32
CA ILE A 13 7.87 9.02 3.13
C ILE A 13 6.84 8.64 4.18
N ILE A 14 6.42 9.64 4.96
CA ILE A 14 5.62 9.47 6.17
C ILE A 14 4.14 9.50 5.79
N GLY A 15 3.42 8.43 6.13
CA GLY A 15 1.96 8.42 6.15
C GLY A 15 1.41 8.17 7.55
N SER A 16 0.15 8.53 7.77
CA SER A 16 -0.60 8.19 8.99
C SER A 16 -1.30 6.85 8.85
N ILE A 17 -1.65 6.24 9.98
CA ILE A 17 -2.27 4.91 9.98
C ILE A 17 -3.78 5.07 10.18
N ALA A 18 -4.57 4.50 9.27
CA ALA A 18 -6.00 4.34 9.48
C ALA A 18 -6.29 3.48 10.72
N SER A 19 -7.32 3.82 11.47
CA SER A 19 -7.85 3.00 12.54
C SER A 19 -8.33 1.65 11.99
N ILE A 20 -8.25 0.62 12.82
CA ILE A 20 -8.91 -0.68 12.52
C ILE A 20 -10.43 -0.51 12.63
N LYS A 21 -10.88 0.45 13.45
CA LYS A 21 -12.29 0.80 13.65
C LYS A 21 -12.72 1.79 12.55
N MET A 22 -13.90 1.57 11.99
CA MET A 22 -14.59 2.56 11.15
C MET A 22 -15.39 3.51 12.05
N ARG A 23 -15.93 4.60 11.50
CA ARG A 23 -16.88 5.45 12.22
C ARG A 23 -18.05 4.65 12.79
N ASP A 24 -18.56 5.08 13.94
CA ASP A 24 -19.66 4.40 14.64
C ASP A 24 -20.99 4.40 13.86
N ASP A 25 -21.20 5.40 13.01
CA ASP A 25 -22.35 5.54 12.12
C ASP A 25 -22.14 4.91 10.74
N TYR A 26 -21.00 4.24 10.51
CA TYR A 26 -20.75 3.53 9.27
C TYR A 26 -21.63 2.29 9.20
N ALA A 27 -22.28 2.05 8.06
CA ALA A 27 -23.17 0.91 7.82
C ALA A 27 -22.39 -0.28 7.22
N PRO A 28 -21.80 -1.19 8.02
CA PRO A 28 -21.00 -2.32 7.53
C PRO A 28 -21.82 -3.34 6.74
N GLU A 29 -23.14 -3.25 6.78
CA GLU A 29 -24.08 -4.13 6.10
C GLU A 29 -24.27 -3.80 4.61
N LEU A 30 -23.92 -2.59 4.18
CA LEU A 30 -24.06 -2.20 2.78
C LEU A 30 -23.14 -3.04 1.88
N ILE A 31 -23.61 -3.36 0.66
CA ILE A 31 -22.82 -4.11 -0.33
C ILE A 31 -21.52 -3.38 -0.67
N ARG A 32 -21.56 -2.05 -0.68
CA ARG A 32 -20.41 -1.18 -0.94
C ARG A 32 -19.51 -0.97 0.28
N ALA A 33 -19.85 -1.53 1.44
CA ALA A 33 -19.06 -1.36 2.64
C ALA A 33 -17.65 -1.96 2.42
N VAL A 34 -16.64 -1.19 2.79
CA VAL A 34 -15.22 -1.54 2.63
C VAL A 34 -14.90 -2.90 3.25
N GLY A 35 -15.48 -3.22 4.41
CA GLY A 35 -15.29 -4.51 5.09
C GLY A 35 -15.88 -5.72 4.34
N ARG A 36 -16.82 -5.49 3.41
CA ARG A 36 -17.47 -6.54 2.61
C ARG A 36 -16.84 -6.73 1.23
N MET A 37 -15.97 -5.81 0.80
CA MET A 37 -15.29 -5.90 -0.48
C MET A 37 -14.26 -7.03 -0.46
N LYS A 38 -14.61 -8.17 -1.08
CA LYS A 38 -13.71 -9.33 -1.26
C LYS A 38 -12.94 -9.30 -2.58
N GLN A 39 -13.11 -8.25 -3.38
CA GLN A 39 -12.53 -8.15 -4.73
C GLN A 39 -11.01 -8.01 -4.66
N ARG A 40 -10.32 -8.78 -5.52
CA ARG A 40 -8.89 -8.67 -5.81
C ARG A 40 -8.79 -8.28 -7.28
N GLY A 41 -8.19 -7.13 -7.58
CA GLY A 41 -8.16 -6.58 -8.95
C GLY A 41 -9.03 -5.32 -9.04
N LYS A 42 -9.33 -4.90 -10.27
CA LYS A 42 -10.15 -3.70 -10.55
C LYS A 42 -11.43 -3.71 -9.71
N LEU A 43 -11.79 -2.57 -9.13
CA LEU A 43 -13.05 -2.40 -8.41
C LEU A 43 -14.16 -2.09 -9.41
N ASP A 44 -15.10 -3.01 -9.58
CA ASP A 44 -16.28 -2.80 -10.44
C ASP A 44 -17.37 -1.99 -9.73
N ILE A 45 -17.38 -2.06 -8.39
CA ILE A 45 -18.29 -1.31 -7.54
C ILE A 45 -17.46 -0.34 -6.71
N LEU A 46 -17.84 0.94 -6.74
CA LEU A 46 -17.17 1.96 -5.93
C LEU A 46 -17.44 1.69 -4.43
N PRO A 47 -16.39 1.49 -3.62
CA PRO A 47 -16.55 1.32 -2.19
C PRO A 47 -17.06 2.59 -1.52
N ASP A 48 -17.85 2.42 -0.46
CA ASP A 48 -18.14 3.51 0.45
C ASP A 48 -16.95 3.75 1.40
N LEU A 49 -16.18 4.78 1.08
CA LEU A 49 -14.96 5.16 1.79
C LEU A 49 -15.19 6.29 2.80
N ASN A 50 -16.43 6.59 3.17
CA ASN A 50 -16.75 7.68 4.11
C ASN A 50 -16.64 7.28 5.59
N GLY A 51 -16.43 5.99 5.87
CA GLY A 51 -16.30 5.44 7.23
C GLY A 51 -14.89 5.39 7.80
N ILE A 52 -13.86 5.85 7.07
CA ILE A 52 -12.47 5.67 7.49
C ILE A 52 -12.16 6.62 8.66
N GLU A 53 -11.73 6.08 9.80
CA GLU A 53 -11.24 6.86 10.94
C GLU A 53 -9.70 6.86 10.95
N ILE A 54 -9.07 8.00 11.18
CA ILE A 54 -7.63 8.12 11.43
C ILE A 54 -7.37 7.74 12.89
N ARG A 55 -6.35 6.93 13.14
CA ARG A 55 -6.01 6.51 14.52
C ARG A 55 -5.81 7.74 15.41
N LYS A 56 -6.45 7.79 16.60
CA LYS A 56 -6.40 8.94 17.52
C LYS A 56 -5.01 9.53 17.77
N ARG A 57 -3.98 8.67 17.91
CA ARG A 57 -2.58 9.10 18.14
C ARG A 57 -1.81 9.50 16.87
N ALA A 58 -2.39 9.33 15.69
CA ALA A 58 -1.83 9.79 14.44
C ALA A 58 -2.29 11.24 14.15
N LYS A 59 -1.50 11.98 13.38
CA LYS A 59 -1.91 13.30 12.87
C LYS A 59 -2.53 13.12 11.48
N PRO A 60 -3.61 13.80 11.11
CA PRO A 60 -4.02 13.89 9.71
C PRO A 60 -2.84 14.41 8.87
N ASN A 61 -2.57 13.77 7.74
CA ASN A 61 -1.48 14.14 6.84
C ASN A 61 -1.82 13.74 5.41
N ASP A 62 -0.98 14.12 4.47
CA ASP A 62 -1.25 13.92 3.04
C ASP A 62 -1.37 12.46 2.60
N ILE A 63 -0.89 11.50 3.40
CA ILE A 63 -0.93 10.07 3.07
C ILE A 63 -1.44 9.26 4.24
N ILE A 64 -2.59 8.61 4.12
CA ILE A 64 -3.06 7.64 5.12
C ILE A 64 -2.90 6.22 4.57
N ILE A 65 -2.10 5.41 5.26
CA ILE A 65 -1.83 4.01 4.93
C ILE A 65 -2.74 3.05 5.72
N CYS A 66 -2.73 1.78 5.29
CA CYS A 66 -3.40 0.67 5.98
C CYS A 66 -4.93 0.73 5.97
N ILE A 67 -5.53 1.08 4.83
CA ILE A 67 -6.98 1.17 4.69
C ILE A 67 -7.61 -0.24 4.58
N PRO A 68 -8.77 -0.48 5.19
CA PRO A 68 -9.37 -1.81 5.33
C PRO A 68 -9.74 -2.53 4.02
N LEU A 69 -9.64 -1.89 2.85
CA LEU A 69 -9.73 -2.56 1.55
C LEU A 69 -8.48 -3.40 1.27
N SER A 70 -8.48 -4.66 1.70
CA SER A 70 -7.45 -5.66 1.42
C SER A 70 -6.00 -5.19 1.68
N ARG A 71 -5.81 -4.19 2.57
CA ARG A 71 -4.53 -3.50 2.82
C ARG A 71 -3.85 -3.01 1.54
N SER A 72 -4.65 -2.65 0.55
CA SER A 72 -4.23 -2.58 -0.84
C SER A 72 -4.25 -1.19 -1.44
N GLY A 73 -4.92 -0.23 -0.80
CA GLY A 73 -4.88 1.17 -1.17
C GLY A 73 -4.45 2.08 -0.02
N ILE A 74 -4.25 3.33 -0.39
CA ILE A 74 -3.83 4.43 0.49
C ILE A 74 -4.70 5.65 0.21
N LEU A 75 -4.89 6.52 1.20
CA LEU A 75 -5.56 7.80 1.01
C LEU A 75 -4.48 8.82 0.71
N ILE A 76 -4.75 9.66 -0.28
CA ILE A 76 -3.86 10.72 -0.75
C ILE A 76 -4.68 12.01 -0.73
N SER A 77 -4.14 13.07 -0.12
CA SER A 77 -4.82 14.37 -0.07
C SER A 77 -4.98 14.96 -1.48
N GLN A 78 -5.87 15.93 -1.64
CA GLN A 78 -6.08 16.58 -2.94
C GLN A 78 -4.81 17.24 -3.49
N SER A 79 -4.07 17.96 -2.63
CA SER A 79 -2.81 18.61 -2.99
C SER A 79 -1.77 17.58 -3.45
N LEU A 80 -1.71 16.44 -2.77
CA LEU A 80 -0.77 15.39 -3.11
C LEU A 80 -1.15 14.65 -4.39
N LYS A 81 -2.46 14.42 -4.61
CA LYS A 81 -2.99 13.83 -5.84
C LYS A 81 -2.50 14.58 -7.07
N GLN A 82 -2.64 15.91 -7.07
CA GLN A 82 -2.19 16.77 -8.17
C GLN A 82 -0.70 16.62 -8.48
N ILE A 83 0.13 16.41 -7.45
CA ILE A 83 1.57 16.19 -7.63
C ILE A 83 1.80 14.82 -8.24
N VAL A 84 1.23 13.77 -7.67
CA VAL A 84 1.50 12.40 -8.10
C VAL A 84 0.97 12.11 -9.49
N GLU A 85 -0.14 12.72 -9.91
CA GLU A 85 -0.74 12.53 -11.24
C GLU A 85 0.19 12.93 -12.40
N GLY A 86 1.19 13.79 -12.15
CA GLY A 86 2.21 14.14 -13.13
C GLY A 86 3.33 13.10 -13.32
N PHE A 87 3.28 11.97 -12.60
CA PHE A 87 4.33 10.96 -12.57
C PHE A 87 3.87 9.64 -13.20
N LYS A 88 4.83 8.73 -13.44
CA LYS A 88 4.54 7.45 -14.08
C LYS A 88 3.94 6.45 -13.10
N PHE A 89 2.79 5.88 -13.48
CA PHE A 89 2.12 4.79 -12.78
C PHE A 89 2.11 3.53 -13.63
N PRO A 90 1.89 2.34 -13.04
CA PRO A 90 1.38 1.19 -13.77
C PRO A 90 0.00 1.50 -14.37
N ASP A 91 -0.36 0.87 -15.48
CA ASP A 91 -1.60 1.15 -16.22
C ASP A 91 -2.87 0.91 -15.37
N GLU A 92 -2.80 -0.05 -14.47
CA GLU A 92 -3.93 -0.54 -13.69
C GLU A 92 -4.04 0.17 -12.32
N VAL A 93 -4.45 1.45 -12.35
CA VAL A 93 -4.70 2.28 -11.16
C VAL A 93 -6.12 2.85 -11.11
N GLN A 94 -6.67 2.97 -9.91
CA GLN A 94 -7.97 3.60 -9.65
C GLN A 94 -7.87 4.68 -8.58
N TRP A 95 -8.65 5.75 -8.79
CA TRP A 95 -8.87 6.83 -7.85
C TRP A 95 -10.35 6.86 -7.48
N VAL A 96 -10.64 6.86 -6.18
CA VAL A 96 -12.01 6.97 -5.66
C VAL A 96 -12.02 8.07 -4.61
N GLU A 97 -13.02 8.95 -4.63
CA GLU A 97 -13.19 9.93 -3.57
C GLU A 97 -13.37 9.24 -2.21
N ALA A 98 -12.77 9.81 -1.17
CA ALA A 98 -12.80 9.25 0.16
C ALA A 98 -12.86 10.36 1.21
N THR A 99 -13.42 10.02 2.36
CA THR A 99 -13.43 10.92 3.52
C THR A 99 -12.81 10.18 4.70
N ALA A 100 -11.88 10.84 5.39
CA ALA A 100 -11.32 10.34 6.64
C ALA A 100 -11.72 11.26 7.79
N THR A 101 -12.13 10.68 8.91
CA THR A 101 -12.41 11.43 10.14
C THR A 101 -11.27 11.30 11.14
N HIS A 102 -10.98 12.39 11.86
CA HIS A 102 -10.08 12.38 13.01
C HIS A 102 -10.71 13.21 14.11
N TYR A 103 -11.08 12.56 15.20
CA TYR A 103 -12.02 13.13 16.17
C TYR A 103 -13.29 13.60 15.44
N ASP A 104 -13.74 14.83 15.67
CA ASP A 104 -14.98 15.36 15.10
C ASP A 104 -14.77 16.10 13.75
N LYS A 105 -13.57 15.99 13.16
CA LYS A 105 -13.23 16.67 11.90
C LYS A 105 -13.17 15.68 10.75
N SER A 106 -13.78 16.07 9.62
CA SER A 106 -13.75 15.32 8.37
C SER A 106 -12.77 15.95 7.38
N PHE A 107 -12.02 15.10 6.68
CA PHE A 107 -10.99 15.50 5.73
C PHE A 107 -11.22 14.79 4.41
N LYS A 108 -11.15 15.53 3.29
CA LYS A 108 -11.29 14.98 1.94
C LYS A 108 -9.99 14.38 1.46
N TYR A 109 -10.08 13.18 0.91
CA TYR A 109 -8.98 12.42 0.34
C TYR A 109 -9.40 11.74 -0.96
N HIS A 110 -8.43 11.12 -1.62
CA HIS A 110 -8.65 10.16 -2.69
C HIS A 110 -8.03 8.84 -2.30
N TYR A 111 -8.80 7.78 -2.38
CA TYR A 111 -8.31 6.42 -2.29
C TYR A 111 -7.61 6.05 -3.59
N PHE A 112 -6.30 5.88 -3.50
CA PHE A 112 -5.45 5.37 -4.56
C PHE A 112 -5.31 3.86 -4.45
N TYR A 113 -5.62 3.18 -5.55
CA TYR A 113 -5.58 1.74 -5.62
C TYR A 113 -4.85 1.27 -6.88
N ASN A 114 -3.63 0.78 -6.68
CA ASN A 114 -2.93 -0.02 -7.68
C ASN A 114 -3.29 -1.51 -7.44
N TYR A 115 -4.07 -2.06 -8.37
CA TYR A 115 -4.68 -3.38 -8.19
C TYR A 115 -3.91 -4.51 -8.87
N GLU A 116 -3.09 -4.20 -9.87
CA GLU A 116 -2.12 -5.14 -10.43
C GLU A 116 -0.70 -4.76 -10.03
N SER A 117 -0.05 -5.67 -9.31
CA SER A 117 1.34 -5.49 -8.92
C SER A 117 2.26 -5.84 -10.09
N PRO A 118 3.20 -4.96 -10.49
CA PRO A 118 4.10 -5.22 -11.60
C PRO A 118 5.22 -6.23 -11.25
N GLU A 119 5.18 -6.84 -10.06
CA GLU A 119 6.21 -7.71 -9.51
C GLU A 119 6.56 -8.92 -10.37
N LYS A 120 5.58 -9.49 -11.06
CA LYS A 120 5.80 -10.67 -11.91
C LYS A 120 6.83 -10.39 -13.01
N ASP A 121 6.74 -9.19 -13.59
CA ASP A 121 7.58 -8.74 -14.69
C ASP A 121 8.81 -7.96 -14.22
N LEU A 122 8.76 -7.40 -13.01
CA LEU A 122 9.84 -6.59 -12.45
C LEU A 122 10.88 -7.40 -11.70
N ILE A 123 10.46 -8.39 -10.90
CA ILE A 123 11.36 -9.08 -9.96
C ILE A 123 11.97 -10.29 -10.64
N ASP A 124 13.28 -10.42 -10.46
CA ASP A 124 14.02 -11.63 -10.75
C ASP A 124 13.92 -12.55 -9.52
N TRP A 125 12.90 -13.42 -9.54
CA TRP A 125 12.53 -14.27 -8.43
C TRP A 125 13.60 -15.31 -8.09
N ASP A 126 14.27 -15.84 -9.11
CA ASP A 126 15.29 -16.88 -8.96
C ASP A 126 16.55 -16.32 -8.28
N ARG A 127 16.93 -15.09 -8.61
CA ARG A 127 18.08 -14.40 -7.99
C ARG A 127 17.77 -13.78 -6.64
N SER A 128 16.51 -13.44 -6.38
CA SER A 128 16.08 -12.85 -5.10
C SER A 128 16.18 -13.85 -3.95
N LYS A 129 16.53 -13.35 -2.76
CA LYS A 129 16.70 -14.17 -1.56
C LYS A 129 15.77 -13.72 -0.46
N TYR A 130 15.13 -14.70 0.18
CA TYR A 130 14.14 -14.50 1.22
C TYR A 130 14.55 -15.23 2.50
N VAL A 131 14.05 -14.73 3.63
CA VAL A 131 14.12 -15.39 4.93
C VAL A 131 12.72 -15.51 5.49
N GLU A 132 12.45 -16.62 6.18
CA GLU A 132 11.17 -16.79 6.87
C GLU A 132 11.14 -15.90 8.11
N VAL A 133 10.05 -15.17 8.28
CA VAL A 133 9.79 -14.32 9.44
C VAL A 133 8.54 -14.80 10.18
N ASN A 134 8.33 -14.32 11.40
CA ASN A 134 7.08 -14.51 12.13
C ASN A 134 6.03 -13.45 11.72
N HIS A 135 4.84 -13.54 12.31
CA HIS A 135 3.73 -12.62 12.02
C HIS A 135 4.02 -11.14 12.39
N VAL A 136 5.03 -10.87 13.23
CA VAL A 136 5.52 -9.52 13.54
C VAL A 136 6.73 -9.10 12.70
N GLY A 137 7.16 -9.93 11.73
CA GLY A 137 8.26 -9.64 10.81
C GLY A 137 9.66 -9.89 11.37
N LYS A 138 9.81 -10.56 12.52
CA LYS A 138 11.12 -10.97 13.03
C LYS A 138 11.58 -12.26 12.34
N PRO A 139 12.85 -12.37 11.89
CA PRO A 139 13.38 -13.60 11.33
C PRO A 139 13.17 -14.80 12.25
N LYS A 140 12.65 -15.91 11.72
CA LYS A 140 12.62 -17.21 12.41
C LYS A 140 13.91 -17.98 12.20
N SER A 141 14.57 -17.75 11.08
CA SER A 141 15.87 -18.32 10.74
C SER A 141 16.66 -17.33 9.89
N GLU A 142 17.97 -17.53 9.82
CA GLU A 142 18.86 -16.80 8.90
C GLU A 142 19.01 -17.51 7.55
N VAL A 143 18.37 -18.68 7.39
CA VAL A 143 18.46 -19.49 6.17
C VAL A 143 17.80 -18.73 5.03
N GLN A 144 18.62 -18.41 4.03
CA GLN A 144 18.17 -17.74 2.82
C GLN A 144 17.75 -18.76 1.79
N TYR A 145 16.64 -18.51 1.11
CA TYR A 145 16.17 -19.35 0.02
C TYR A 145 15.65 -18.51 -1.15
N SER A 146 15.71 -19.06 -2.35
CA SER A 146 15.02 -18.52 -3.52
C SER A 146 13.60 -19.08 -3.54
N ILE A 147 12.66 -18.29 -4.04
CA ILE A 147 11.27 -18.71 -4.23
C ILE A 147 10.88 -18.39 -5.66
N SER A 148 10.29 -19.36 -6.37
CA SER A 148 9.83 -19.11 -7.73
C SER A 148 8.52 -18.33 -7.73
N LEU A 149 8.21 -17.67 -8.85
CA LEU A 149 6.92 -17.01 -9.02
C LEU A 149 5.76 -18.02 -8.92
N GLU A 150 5.94 -19.22 -9.47
CA GLU A 150 4.95 -20.29 -9.44
C GLU A 150 4.64 -20.74 -8.01
N GLU A 151 5.66 -20.87 -7.17
CA GLU A 151 5.49 -21.21 -5.75
C GLU A 151 4.69 -20.13 -5.01
N ILE A 152 4.96 -18.84 -5.26
CA ILE A 152 4.20 -17.72 -4.69
C ILE A 152 2.74 -17.79 -5.10
N GLU A 153 2.48 -17.99 -6.39
CA GLU A 153 1.14 -18.09 -6.92
C GLU A 153 0.38 -19.30 -6.35
N HIS A 154 1.07 -20.44 -6.25
CA HIS A 154 0.54 -21.66 -5.65
C HIS A 154 0.17 -21.46 -4.17
N MET A 155 1.06 -20.87 -3.36
CA MET A 155 0.76 -20.56 -1.95
C MET A 155 -0.46 -19.66 -1.82
N ARG A 156 -0.57 -18.63 -2.66
CA ARG A 156 -1.69 -17.68 -2.66
C ARG A 156 -3.01 -18.36 -3.03
N LYS A 157 -3.01 -19.19 -4.07
CA LYS A 157 -4.20 -19.94 -4.51
C LYS A 157 -4.72 -20.86 -3.41
N ASN A 158 -3.79 -21.47 -2.67
CA ASN A 158 -4.10 -22.40 -1.58
C ASN A 158 -4.22 -21.75 -0.20
N ARG A 159 -4.19 -20.41 -0.10
CA ARG A 159 -4.25 -19.65 1.16
C ARG A 159 -3.22 -20.10 2.21
N LYS A 160 -2.08 -20.64 1.78
CA LYS A 160 -0.97 -20.99 2.67
C LYS A 160 -0.31 -19.71 3.17
N VAL A 161 -0.28 -19.53 4.48
CA VAL A 161 0.32 -18.33 5.10
C VAL A 161 1.76 -18.64 5.44
N ARG A 162 2.68 -18.19 4.59
CA ARG A 162 4.10 -18.06 4.92
C ARG A 162 4.42 -16.57 5.00
N TYR A 163 5.16 -16.18 6.03
CA TYR A 163 5.61 -14.79 6.17
C TYR A 163 7.07 -14.77 5.79
N ASP A 164 7.35 -14.15 4.65
CA ASP A 164 8.70 -14.08 4.12
C ASP A 164 9.11 -12.62 3.97
N SER A 165 10.36 -12.34 4.30
CA SER A 165 10.96 -11.03 4.08
C SER A 165 12.12 -11.17 3.10
N PRO A 166 12.21 -10.28 2.10
CA PRO A 166 13.35 -10.29 1.21
C PRO A 166 14.58 -9.83 1.98
N LYS A 167 15.65 -10.60 1.85
CA LYS A 167 17.01 -10.22 2.27
C LYS A 167 17.73 -9.48 1.15
N SER A 168 17.53 -9.92 -0.09
CA SER A 168 17.96 -9.24 -1.30
C SER A 168 16.88 -9.38 -2.37
N LEU A 169 16.59 -8.27 -3.07
CA LEU A 169 15.58 -8.22 -4.12
C LEU A 169 16.25 -7.74 -5.41
N TYR A 170 16.23 -8.59 -6.43
CA TYR A 170 16.80 -8.28 -7.74
C TYR A 170 15.68 -7.96 -8.72
N PHE A 171 15.90 -6.94 -9.54
CA PHE A 171 14.97 -6.55 -10.60
C PHE A 171 15.52 -6.98 -11.95
N LYS A 172 14.67 -7.54 -12.81
CA LYS A 172 15.01 -7.93 -14.19
C LYS A 172 15.43 -6.73 -15.05
N ARG A 173 14.93 -5.54 -14.71
CA ARG A 173 15.15 -4.27 -15.44
C ARG A 173 14.96 -3.06 -14.52
N SER A 174 15.33 -1.89 -15.02
CA SER A 174 15.00 -0.61 -14.38
C SER A 174 13.49 -0.46 -14.19
N ILE A 175 13.09 0.08 -13.03
CA ILE A 175 11.68 0.28 -12.69
C ILE A 175 11.15 1.48 -13.48
N PRO A 176 10.15 1.30 -14.38
CA PRO A 176 9.66 2.37 -15.24
C PRO A 176 8.63 3.28 -14.55
N TYR A 177 8.29 3.00 -13.29
CA TYR A 177 7.24 3.66 -12.53
C TYR A 177 7.80 4.51 -11.40
N ASP A 178 7.16 5.65 -11.19
CA ASP A 178 7.46 6.58 -10.11
C ASP A 178 6.64 6.30 -8.86
N PHE A 179 5.46 5.69 -9.02
CA PHE A 179 4.59 5.31 -7.92
C PHE A 179 3.92 3.97 -8.22
N PHE A 180 4.22 2.95 -7.42
CA PHE A 180 3.75 1.59 -7.65
C PHE A 180 3.60 0.83 -6.33
N ARG A 181 2.97 -0.34 -6.40
CA ARG A 181 2.75 -1.22 -5.25
C ARG A 181 3.38 -2.60 -5.50
N LEU A 182 4.08 -3.08 -4.49
CA LEU A 182 4.55 -4.45 -4.38
C LEU A 182 3.61 -5.22 -3.44
N VAL A 183 3.28 -6.47 -3.75
CA VAL A 183 2.25 -7.26 -3.05
C VAL A 183 2.83 -8.55 -2.48
N TYR A 184 3.75 -9.19 -3.17
CA TYR A 184 4.28 -10.51 -2.90
C TYR A 184 5.65 -10.46 -2.24
N SER A 185 6.57 -9.66 -2.78
CA SER A 185 7.95 -9.62 -2.32
C SER A 185 8.12 -8.75 -1.07
N THR A 186 7.72 -7.49 -1.16
CA THR A 186 7.81 -6.50 -0.09
C THR A 186 6.51 -5.69 -0.03
N PRO A 187 5.46 -6.20 0.61
CA PRO A 187 4.13 -5.61 0.52
C PRO A 187 4.09 -4.12 0.88
N GLY A 188 3.59 -3.27 -0.01
CA GLY A 188 3.41 -1.84 0.24
C GLY A 188 3.58 -0.96 -0.99
N TYR A 189 3.41 0.34 -0.79
CA TYR A 189 3.60 1.34 -1.83
C TYR A 189 5.03 1.88 -1.82
N PHE A 190 5.54 2.12 -3.02
CA PHE A 190 6.90 2.57 -3.29
C PHE A 190 6.87 3.75 -4.24
N VAL A 191 7.86 4.63 -4.10
CA VAL A 191 8.08 5.71 -5.03
C VAL A 191 9.52 5.76 -5.51
N SER A 192 9.74 6.33 -6.68
CA SER A 192 11.05 6.69 -7.20
C SER A 192 11.68 7.88 -6.46
N GLU A 193 12.95 8.15 -6.72
CA GLU A 193 13.61 9.39 -6.29
C GLU A 193 12.96 10.65 -6.89
N SER A 194 12.59 10.58 -8.17
CA SER A 194 11.95 11.67 -8.93
C SER A 194 10.67 12.11 -8.25
N LEU A 195 9.84 11.18 -7.77
CA LEU A 195 8.64 11.51 -7.01
C LEU A 195 8.94 11.83 -5.53
N ARG A 196 9.95 11.21 -4.91
CA ARG A 196 10.29 11.51 -3.50
C ARG A 196 10.63 12.98 -3.26
N THR A 197 11.34 13.61 -4.17
CA THR A 197 11.81 15.00 -4.03
C THR A 197 10.65 16.00 -3.86
N PRO A 198 9.64 16.05 -4.76
CA PRO A 198 8.47 16.91 -4.57
C PRO A 198 7.64 16.49 -3.36
N LEU A 199 7.52 15.19 -3.05
CA LEU A 199 6.80 14.72 -1.85
C LEU A 199 7.40 15.31 -0.57
N LYS A 200 8.74 15.37 -0.44
CA LYS A 200 9.40 15.98 0.72
C LYS A 200 9.07 17.47 0.90
N LYS A 201 8.91 18.22 -0.19
CA LYS A 201 8.63 19.67 -0.11
C LYS A 201 7.23 19.96 0.45
N VAL A 202 6.30 19.03 0.27
CA VAL A 202 4.89 19.20 0.67
C VAL A 202 4.61 18.55 2.02
N ILE A 203 5.13 17.34 2.25
CA ILE A 203 4.91 16.57 3.48
C ILE A 203 5.59 17.19 4.71
N VAL A 204 6.62 18.04 4.52
CA VAL A 204 7.35 18.72 5.63
C VAL A 204 6.58 19.91 6.21
N ARG A 205 5.41 20.30 5.67
CA ARG A 205 4.66 21.49 6.12
C ARG A 205 3.66 21.26 7.28
N VAL A 206 3.81 20.22 8.12
CA VAL A 206 2.89 19.94 9.25
C VAL A 206 3.60 19.69 10.57
#